data_AF-A0A6I2MG64-F1
#
_entry.id   AF-A0A6I2MG64-F1
#
_cell.length_a   1.000
_cell.length_b   1.000
_cell.length_c   1.000
_cell.angle_alpha   90.00
_cell.angle_beta   90.00
_cell.angle_gamma   90.00
#
_symmetry.space_group_name_H-M   'P 1'
#
loop_
_entity.id
_entity.type
_entity.pdbx_description
1 polymer ?
#
loop_
_entity_poly.entity_id
_entity_poly.type
_entity_poly.pdbx_seq_one_letter_code
_entity_poly.pdbx_strand_id
1 'polypeptide(L)'
;MQYVHEKINGRVPLIGVGDIRTKQDAEDKLTNAEKVTVGASLIIDPHWTSKVLEGKEDKIRRVIVDQDREELMIGNGIVDFLSIMMPDRLR
;
A
#
# COMPACT_ATOMS: atom_id res chain seq x y z
N MET A 1 -15.20 7.87 -3.31
CA MET A 1 -15.52 7.10 -2.09
C MET A 1 -16.58 7.78 -1.24
N GLN A 2 -16.55 9.11 -1.08
CA GLN A 2 -17.53 9.89 -0.32
C GLN A 2 -19.00 9.44 -0.51
N TYR A 3 -19.48 9.35 -1.76
CA TYR A 3 -20.84 8.86 -2.04
C TYR A 3 -21.16 7.51 -1.38
N VAL A 4 -20.23 6.54 -1.45
CA VAL A 4 -20.41 5.22 -0.85
C VAL A 4 -20.41 5.31 0.68
N HIS A 5 -19.51 6.11 1.25
CA HIS A 5 -19.42 6.35 2.69
C HIS A 5 -20.71 6.98 3.25
N GLU A 6 -21.21 8.03 2.59
CA GLU A 6 -22.49 8.68 2.91
C GLU A 6 -23.67 7.71 2.80
N LYS A 7 -23.68 6.85 1.77
CA LYS A 7 -24.73 5.83 1.62
C LYS A 7 -24.65 4.76 2.71
N ILE A 8 -23.45 4.34 3.13
CA ILE A 8 -23.29 3.38 4.22
C ILE A 8 -23.82 3.97 5.53
N ASN A 9 -23.59 5.26 5.78
CA ASN A 9 -24.11 5.99 6.94
C ASN A 9 -23.80 5.27 8.27
N GLY A 10 -22.55 4.85 8.44
CA GLY A 10 -22.05 4.20 9.66
C GLY A 10 -22.61 2.80 9.96
N ARG A 11 -23.44 2.21 9.09
CA ARG A 11 -24.02 0.87 9.31
C ARG A 11 -22.97 -0.24 9.36
N VAL A 12 -21.89 -0.06 8.61
CA VAL A 12 -20.71 -0.94 8.56
C VAL A 12 -19.47 -0.08 8.27
N PRO A 13 -18.25 -0.51 8.65
CA PRO A 13 -17.05 0.21 8.28
C PRO A 13 -16.76 0.07 6.78
N LEU A 14 -16.41 1.17 6.12
CA LEU A 14 -15.85 1.19 4.78
C LEU A 14 -14.33 1.04 4.85
N ILE A 15 -13.78 0.14 4.02
CA ILE A 15 -12.34 -0.02 3.86
C ILE A 15 -11.91 0.60 2.54
N GLY A 16 -11.12 1.67 2.61
CA GLY A 16 -10.51 2.32 1.47
C GLY A 16 -9.37 1.50 0.88
N VAL A 17 -9.39 1.33 -0.45
CA VAL A 17 -8.31 0.65 -1.20
C VAL A 17 -7.79 1.56 -2.31
N GLY A 18 -6.63 1.18 -2.86
CA GLY A 18 -6.06 1.77 -4.08
C GLY A 18 -4.69 2.40 -3.84
N ASP A 19 -3.66 1.81 -4.47
CA ASP A 19 -2.26 2.24 -4.57
C ASP A 19 -1.73 3.17 -3.45
N ILE A 20 -1.84 2.72 -2.20
CA ILE A 20 -1.33 3.45 -1.05
C ILE A 20 0.20 3.32 -1.00
N ARG A 21 0.92 4.41 -1.23
CA ARG A 21 2.39 4.44 -1.29
C ARG A 21 3.01 5.19 -0.12
N THR A 22 2.32 6.24 0.33
CA THR A 22 2.77 7.19 1.34
C THR A 22 1.78 7.30 2.49
N LYS A 23 2.18 7.95 3.60
CA LYS A 23 1.26 8.29 4.68
C LYS A 23 0.11 9.18 4.18
N GLN A 24 0.42 10.16 3.33
CA GLN A 24 -0.59 11.06 2.78
C GLN A 24 -1.66 10.30 1.98
N ASP A 25 -1.26 9.33 1.15
CA ASP A 25 -2.23 8.51 0.41
C ASP A 25 -3.21 7.78 1.36
N ALA A 26 -2.70 7.30 2.51
CA ALA A 26 -3.51 6.65 3.53
C ALA A 26 -4.46 7.63 4.23
N GLU A 27 -3.97 8.81 4.62
CA GLU A 27 -4.76 9.87 5.26
C GLU A 27 -5.89 10.39 4.34
N ASP A 28 -5.60 10.56 3.06
CA ASP A 28 -6.58 10.99 2.06
C ASP A 28 -7.73 9.98 1.92
N LYS A 29 -7.44 8.67 1.98
CA LYS A 29 -8.49 7.64 1.98
C LYS A 29 -9.30 7.65 3.27
N LEU A 30 -8.64 7.82 4.41
CA LEU A 30 -9.29 7.84 5.72
C LEU A 30 -10.26 9.02 5.90
N THR A 31 -10.14 10.07 5.07
CA THR A 31 -11.13 11.16 5.02
C THR A 31 -12.54 10.65 4.66
N ASN A 32 -12.65 9.54 3.92
CA ASN A 32 -13.94 8.98 3.46
C ASN A 32 -14.06 7.48 3.71
N ALA A 33 -13.35 6.93 4.70
CA ALA A 33 -13.38 5.52 5.09
C ALA A 33 -12.84 5.33 6.50
N GLU A 34 -13.33 4.33 7.23
CA GLU A 34 -12.91 4.04 8.60
C GLU A 34 -11.56 3.31 8.66
N LYS A 35 -11.18 2.62 7.58
CA LYS A 35 -9.92 1.88 7.46
C LYS A 35 -9.35 2.02 6.06
N VAL A 36 -8.06 1.75 5.93
CA VAL A 36 -7.36 1.70 4.65
C VAL A 36 -6.57 0.40 4.54
N THR A 37 -6.49 -0.15 3.33
CA THR A 37 -5.66 -1.32 3.03
C THR A 37 -4.40 -0.91 2.29
N VAL A 38 -3.27 -1.46 2.74
CA VAL A 38 -1.97 -1.32 2.07
C VAL A 38 -1.61 -2.69 1.49
N GLY A 39 -1.58 -2.79 0.16
CA GLY A 39 -1.29 -4.05 -0.55
C GLY A 39 0.14 -4.10 -1.03
N ALA A 40 0.37 -3.67 -2.29
CA ALA A 40 1.68 -3.73 -2.95
C ALA A 40 2.82 -3.11 -2.13
N SER A 41 2.57 -2.01 -1.42
CA SER A 41 3.60 -1.38 -0.59
C SER A 41 4.06 -2.25 0.60
N LEU A 42 3.22 -3.16 1.12
CA LEU A 42 3.64 -4.16 2.13
C LEU A 42 4.46 -5.31 1.52
N ILE A 43 4.22 -5.65 0.25
CA ILE A 43 5.04 -6.63 -0.47
C ILE A 43 6.45 -6.08 -0.68
N ILE A 44 6.53 -4.80 -1.06
CA ILE A 44 7.80 -4.11 -1.31
C ILE A 44 8.53 -3.82 0.02
N ASP A 45 7.80 -3.38 1.04
CA ASP A 45 8.33 -3.07 2.36
C ASP A 45 7.46 -3.70 3.46
N PRO A 46 7.85 -4.87 3.99
CA PRO A 46 7.11 -5.55 5.06
C PRO A 46 6.93 -4.71 6.33
N HIS A 47 7.76 -3.68 6.52
CA HIS A 47 7.71 -2.77 7.66
C HIS A 47 7.05 -1.42 7.33
N TRP A 48 6.40 -1.29 6.17
CA TRP A 48 5.78 -0.04 5.70
C TRP A 48 4.92 0.61 6.80
N THR A 49 4.02 -0.15 7.42
CA THR A 49 3.09 0.37 8.42
C THR A 49 3.82 0.90 9.65
N SER A 50 4.79 0.15 10.19
CA SER A 50 5.59 0.60 11.32
C SER A 50 6.38 1.86 11.00
N LYS A 51 7.01 1.91 9.81
CA LYS A 51 7.76 3.09 9.36
C LYS A 51 6.88 4.34 9.25
N VAL A 52 5.67 4.21 8.71
CA VAL A 52 4.70 5.31 8.66
C VAL A 52 4.29 5.78 10.06
N LEU A 53 3.95 4.85 10.95
CA LEU A 53 3.53 5.18 12.32
C LEU A 53 4.65 5.80 13.16
N GLU A 54 5.90 5.44 12.88
CA GLU A 54 7.10 5.98 13.55
C GLU A 54 7.65 7.25 12.88
N GLY A 55 7.02 7.75 11.80
CA GLY A 55 7.47 8.94 11.07
C GLY A 55 8.78 8.74 10.28
N LYS A 56 9.12 7.51 9.94
CA LYS A 56 10.32 7.11 9.19
C LYS A 56 10.03 6.89 7.70
N GLU A 57 9.22 7.77 7.10
CA GLU A 57 8.75 7.62 5.71
C GLU A 57 9.89 7.70 4.68
N ASP A 58 10.99 8.36 5.03
CA ASP A 58 12.23 8.43 4.27
C ASP A 58 12.90 7.05 4.11
N LYS A 59 12.61 6.11 5.02
CA LYS A 59 13.17 4.75 5.02
C LYS A 59 12.28 3.70 4.38
N ILE A 60 11.16 4.12 3.79
CA ILE A 60 10.25 3.21 3.11
C ILE A 60 10.86 2.76 1.79
N ARG A 61 11.02 1.44 1.63
CA ARG A 61 11.41 0.84 0.35
C ARG A 61 10.23 1.01 -0.62
N ARG A 62 10.46 1.66 -1.76
CA ARG A 62 9.40 1.97 -2.74
C ARG A 62 9.45 1.14 -4.02
N VAL A 63 10.60 0.52 -4.27
CA VAL A 63 10.85 -0.36 -5.41
C VAL A 63 11.50 -1.64 -4.93
N ILE A 64 11.27 -2.74 -5.64
CA ILE A 64 12.02 -3.98 -5.48
C ILE A 64 13.17 -3.92 -6.46
N VAL A 65 14.39 -4.09 -5.94
CA VAL A 65 15.57 -4.41 -6.76
C VAL A 65 15.80 -5.91 -6.73
N ASP A 66 16.35 -6.48 -7.81
CA ASP A 66 16.53 -7.94 -7.92
C ASP A 66 17.30 -8.57 -6.75
N GLN A 67 18.23 -7.82 -6.16
CA GLN A 67 19.03 -8.26 -5.00
C GLN A 67 18.19 -8.46 -3.73
N ASP A 68 17.08 -7.73 -3.59
CA ASP A 68 16.21 -7.79 -2.42
C ASP A 68 15.19 -8.93 -2.50
N ARG A 69 15.08 -9.62 -3.64
CA ARG A 69 14.01 -10.60 -3.90
C ARG A 69 14.07 -11.82 -2.99
N GLU A 70 15.27 -12.29 -2.67
CA GLU A 70 15.45 -13.43 -1.77
C GLU A 70 15.09 -13.04 -0.33
N GLU A 71 15.57 -11.87 0.13
CA GLU A 71 15.24 -11.31 1.45
C GLU A 71 13.73 -11.12 1.62
N LEU A 72 13.06 -10.58 0.60
CA LEU A 72 11.63 -10.32 0.59
C LEU A 72 10.78 -11.55 0.25
N MET A 73 11.40 -12.71 -0.04
CA MET A 73 10.73 -13.94 -0.46
C MET A 73 9.79 -13.74 -1.67
N ILE A 74 10.19 -12.90 -2.64
CA ILE A 74 9.37 -12.53 -3.80
C ILE A 74 9.58 -13.51 -4.96
N GLY A 75 8.61 -14.41 -5.12
CA GLY A 75 8.54 -15.34 -6.25
C GLY A 75 8.22 -14.66 -7.60
N ASN A 76 8.53 -15.37 -8.69
CA ASN A 76 8.38 -14.85 -10.06
C ASN A 76 6.96 -14.35 -10.38
N GLY A 77 5.91 -15.06 -9.91
CA GLY A 77 4.53 -14.65 -10.19
C GLY A 77 4.17 -13.26 -9.64
N ILE A 78 4.78 -12.84 -8.53
CA ILE A 78 4.58 -11.49 -7.98
C ILE A 78 5.37 -10.46 -8.79
N VAL A 79 6.58 -10.81 -9.24
CA VAL A 79 7.35 -9.94 -10.14
C VAL A 79 6.62 -9.73 -11.46
N ASP A 80 6.12 -10.81 -12.06
CA ASP A 80 5.35 -10.75 -13.31
C ASP A 80 4.11 -9.86 -13.14
N PHE A 81 3.35 -10.05 -12.06
CA PHE A 81 2.21 -9.20 -11.71
C PHE A 81 2.61 -7.73 -11.59
N LEU A 82 3.68 -7.43 -10.84
CA LEU A 82 4.15 -6.05 -10.66
C LEU A 82 4.67 -5.44 -11.96
N SER A 83 5.32 -6.22 -12.83
CA SER A 83 5.81 -5.73 -14.13
C SER A 83 4.67 -5.28 -15.05
N ILE A 84 3.51 -5.91 -14.94
CA ILE A 84 2.32 -5.58 -15.74
C ILE A 84 1.53 -4.44 -15.11
N MET A 85 1.29 -4.51 -13.79
CA MET A 85 0.36 -3.62 -13.11
C MET A 85 1.02 -2.34 -12.58
N MET A 86 2.30 -2.42 -12.20
CA MET A 86 3.03 -1.37 -11.46
C MET A 86 4.53 -1.38 -11.85
N PRO A 87 4.89 -1.25 -13.15
CA PRO A 87 6.27 -1.42 -13.61
C PRO A 87 7.27 -0.46 -12.96
N ASP A 88 6.80 0.71 -12.51
CA ASP A 88 7.59 1.70 -11.78
C ASP A 88 8.06 1.22 -10.39
N ARG A 89 7.55 0.08 -9.91
CA ARG A 89 7.91 -0.54 -8.63
C ARG A 89 9.04 -1.57 -8.76
N LEU A 90 9.55 -1.85 -9.96
CA LEU A 90 10.64 -2.79 -10.22
C LEU A 90 11.85 -2.03 -10.77
N ARG A 91 13.06 -2.39 -10.31
CA ARG A 91 14.30 -1.77 -10.77
C ARG A 91 15.46 -2.75 -10.93
#